data_AF-A0A0E3RRH0-F1
#
_entry.id   AF-A0A0E3RRH0-F1
#
_cell.length_a   1.000
_cell.length_b   1.000
_cell.length_c   1.000
_cell.angle_alpha   90.00
_cell.angle_beta   90.00
_cell.angle_gamma   90.00
#
_symmetry.space_group_name_H-M   'P 1'
#
loop_
_entity.id
_entity.type
_entity.pdbx_description
1 polymer ?
#
loop_
_entity_poly.entity_id
_entity_poly.type
_entity_poly.pdbx_seq_one_letter_code
_entity_poly.pdbx_strand_id
1 'polypeptide(L)'
;MALIPAVGAQQEDNFSEDEYYLPDYGPSIFADLEDDSDVIDIRGTMPEIKVDEEQWEWLQVINTSILRSEKEISPYMRANGGPLIGFGYSVNGYIFVEFDEKLRDSIDISTIDKLYSITQI
;
A
#
# COMPACT_ATOMS: atom_id res chain seq x y z
N MET A 1 -35.00 45.84 14.43
CA MET A 1 -34.64 44.45 14.78
C MET A 1 -34.70 43.63 13.51
N ALA A 2 -33.56 43.32 12.92
CA ALA A 2 -33.47 42.47 11.75
C ALA A 2 -32.74 41.18 12.18
N LEU A 3 -33.40 40.06 11.97
CA LEU A 3 -32.88 38.72 12.22
C LEU A 3 -31.77 38.43 11.19
N ILE A 4 -30.58 38.11 11.68
CA ILE A 4 -29.49 37.54 10.87
C ILE A 4 -29.87 36.08 10.61
N PRO A 5 -29.99 35.60 9.36
CA PRO A 5 -30.04 34.17 9.13
C PRO A 5 -28.64 33.62 9.36
N ALA A 6 -28.56 32.59 10.21
CA ALA A 6 -27.34 31.82 10.42
C ALA A 6 -26.87 31.26 9.09
N VAL A 7 -25.72 31.73 8.61
CA VAL A 7 -24.93 31.06 7.59
C VAL A 7 -24.46 29.75 8.22
N GLY A 8 -25.25 28.70 8.03
CA GLY A 8 -24.74 27.34 8.12
C GLY A 8 -23.77 27.17 6.97
N ALA A 9 -22.50 27.40 7.22
CA ALA A 9 -21.44 26.90 6.36
C ALA A 9 -21.38 25.37 6.55
N GLN A 10 -22.35 24.66 5.98
CA GLN A 10 -22.06 23.32 5.52
C GLN A 10 -21.25 23.54 4.25
N GLN A 11 -19.94 23.55 4.42
CA GLN A 11 -19.05 23.27 3.31
C GLN A 11 -19.37 21.82 2.93
N GLU A 12 -20.35 21.67 2.05
CA GLU A 12 -20.39 20.52 1.16
C GLU A 12 -19.05 20.59 0.45
N ASP A 13 -18.09 19.78 0.89
CA ASP A 13 -16.93 19.50 0.08
C ASP A 13 -17.48 18.94 -1.22
N ASN A 14 -17.59 19.82 -2.20
CA ASN A 14 -17.84 19.51 -3.57
C ASN A 14 -16.57 18.84 -4.07
N PHE A 15 -16.34 17.60 -3.65
CA PHE A 15 -15.44 16.70 -4.32
C PHE A 15 -16.02 16.55 -5.72
N SER A 16 -15.52 17.35 -6.67
CA SER A 16 -15.75 17.03 -8.06
C SER A 16 -15.20 15.63 -8.25
N GLU A 17 -16.07 14.71 -8.69
CA GLU A 17 -15.71 13.41 -9.26
C GLU A 17 -14.89 13.65 -10.54
N ASP A 18 -13.73 14.29 -10.42
CA ASP A 18 -12.63 13.97 -11.30
C ASP A 18 -12.34 12.50 -10.97
N GLU A 19 -13.01 11.60 -11.69
CA GLU A 19 -12.90 10.15 -11.57
C GLU A 19 -11.42 9.81 -11.41
N TYR A 20 -11.00 9.46 -10.20
CA TYR A 20 -9.66 8.97 -9.95
C TYR A 20 -9.59 7.59 -10.62
N TYR A 21 -9.27 7.59 -11.91
CA TYR A 21 -9.01 6.39 -12.66
C TYR A 21 -7.82 5.69 -12.00
N LEU A 22 -8.07 4.47 -11.52
CA LEU A 22 -6.98 3.60 -11.10
C LEU A 22 -6.09 3.30 -12.30
N PRO A 23 -4.78 3.10 -12.08
CA PRO A 23 -3.93 2.58 -13.13
C PRO A 23 -4.48 1.23 -13.59
N ASP A 24 -4.32 0.92 -14.88
CA ASP A 24 -4.58 -0.44 -15.37
C ASP A 24 -3.49 -1.36 -14.83
N TYR A 25 -3.75 -1.92 -13.66
CA TYR A 25 -2.82 -2.80 -12.97
C TYR A 25 -3.32 -4.25 -13.02
N GLY A 26 -2.36 -5.16 -13.08
CA GLY A 26 -2.57 -6.58 -13.20
C GLY A 26 -1.23 -7.30 -13.25
N PRO A 27 -1.20 -8.63 -13.41
CA PRO A 27 0.00 -9.45 -13.18
C PRO A 27 1.29 -8.98 -13.87
N SER A 28 1.20 -8.23 -14.98
CA SER A 28 2.34 -7.62 -15.67
C SER A 28 3.18 -6.69 -14.80
N ILE A 29 2.60 -6.02 -13.80
CA ILE A 29 3.35 -5.12 -12.90
C ILE A 29 4.47 -5.87 -12.17
N PHE A 30 4.28 -7.15 -11.84
CA PHE A 30 5.35 -7.91 -11.19
C PHE A 30 6.54 -8.14 -12.13
N ALA A 31 6.29 -8.34 -13.43
CA ALA A 31 7.37 -8.42 -14.41
C ALA A 31 8.12 -7.08 -14.53
N ASP A 32 7.40 -5.95 -14.50
CA ASP A 32 8.04 -4.62 -14.52
C ASP A 32 8.90 -4.38 -13.27
N LEU A 33 8.47 -4.89 -12.11
CA LEU A 33 9.23 -4.81 -10.85
C LEU A 33 10.46 -5.74 -10.82
N GLU A 34 10.45 -6.85 -11.57
CA GLU A 34 11.63 -7.74 -11.68
C GLU A 34 12.83 -7.04 -12.35
N ASP A 35 12.57 -6.07 -13.22
CA ASP A 35 13.59 -5.29 -13.91
C ASP A 35 14.10 -4.09 -13.09
N ASP A 36 13.47 -3.80 -11.95
CA ASP A 36 13.85 -2.69 -11.08
C ASP A 36 15.01 -3.08 -10.14
N SER A 37 16.13 -2.38 -10.26
CA SER A 37 17.31 -2.63 -9.42
C SER A 37 17.11 -2.32 -7.95
N ASP A 38 16.05 -1.61 -7.56
CA ASP A 38 15.73 -1.32 -6.16
C ASP A 38 14.86 -2.40 -5.51
N VAL A 39 14.28 -3.30 -6.33
CA VAL A 39 13.52 -4.45 -5.83
C VAL A 39 14.47 -5.57 -5.40
N ILE A 40 14.25 -6.06 -4.17
CA ILE A 40 15.06 -7.12 -3.57
C ILE A 40 14.41 -8.49 -3.79
N ASP A 41 13.10 -8.58 -3.65
CA ASP A 41 12.32 -9.82 -3.77
C ASP A 41 10.84 -9.49 -4.07
N ILE A 42 10.16 -10.38 -4.79
CA ILE A 42 8.73 -10.28 -5.11
C ILE A 42 8.05 -11.59 -4.71
N ARG A 43 6.92 -11.49 -4.00
CA ARG A 43 6.20 -12.65 -3.48
C ARG A 43 4.70 -12.54 -3.65
N GLY A 44 4.07 -13.71 -3.79
CA GLY A 44 2.63 -13.83 -3.98
C GLY A 44 2.24 -13.80 -5.46
N THR A 45 0.96 -13.56 -5.72
CA THR A 45 0.42 -13.50 -7.07
C THR A 45 -0.61 -12.38 -7.09
N MET A 46 -0.49 -11.48 -8.06
CA MET A 46 -1.53 -10.49 -8.29
C MET A 46 -2.69 -11.13 -9.07
N PRO A 47 -3.96 -10.93 -8.67
CA PRO A 47 -5.09 -11.41 -9.44
C PRO A 47 -5.16 -10.76 -10.83
N GLU A 48 -5.68 -11.50 -11.81
CA GLU A 48 -6.17 -10.89 -13.05
C GLU A 48 -7.50 -10.17 -12.75
N ILE A 49 -7.50 -8.85 -12.85
CA ILE A 49 -8.70 -8.03 -12.66
C ILE A 49 -9.04 -7.37 -13.99
N LYS A 50 -10.31 -7.46 -14.41
CA LYS A 50 -10.77 -6.99 -15.74
C LYS A 50 -11.82 -5.89 -15.68
N VAL A 51 -12.25 -5.54 -14.48
CA VAL A 51 -13.32 -4.57 -14.22
C VAL A 51 -12.86 -3.60 -13.15
N ASP A 52 -13.05 -2.30 -13.37
CA ASP A 52 -12.56 -1.23 -12.50
C ASP A 52 -13.11 -1.32 -11.05
N GLU A 53 -14.34 -1.80 -10.88
CA GLU A 53 -14.94 -2.03 -9.56
C GLU A 53 -14.14 -3.07 -8.75
N GLU A 54 -13.75 -4.17 -9.39
CA GLU A 54 -12.93 -5.22 -8.77
C GLU A 54 -11.51 -4.71 -8.43
N GLN A 55 -10.98 -3.74 -9.19
CA GLN A 55 -9.72 -3.09 -8.86
C GLN A 55 -9.84 -2.27 -7.57
N TRP A 56 -10.95 -1.56 -7.38
CA TRP A 56 -11.18 -0.85 -6.13
C TRP A 56 -11.33 -1.82 -4.95
N GLU A 57 -12.09 -2.90 -5.12
CA GLU A 57 -12.26 -3.92 -4.09
C GLU A 57 -10.93 -4.56 -3.70
N TRP A 58 -10.06 -4.86 -4.67
CA TRP A 58 -8.73 -5.41 -4.42
C TRP A 58 -7.85 -4.47 -3.59
N LEU A 59 -7.85 -3.16 -3.90
CA LEU A 59 -7.11 -2.19 -3.09
C LEU A 59 -7.65 -2.11 -1.65
N GLN A 60 -8.97 -2.26 -1.45
CA GLN A 60 -9.55 -2.32 -0.10
C GLN A 60 -9.10 -3.57 0.67
N VAL A 61 -9.00 -4.72 -0.01
CA VAL A 61 -8.48 -5.96 0.57
C VAL A 61 -7.03 -5.77 1.01
N ILE A 62 -6.18 -5.22 0.14
CA ILE A 62 -4.78 -4.96 0.45
C ILE A 62 -4.65 -3.97 1.62
N ASN A 63 -5.37 -2.85 1.57
CA ASN A 63 -5.35 -1.84 2.63
C ASN A 63 -5.76 -2.46 3.98
N THR A 64 -6.79 -3.31 3.97
CA THR A 64 -7.23 -4.04 5.16
C THR A 64 -6.16 -4.98 5.70
N SER A 65 -5.43 -5.68 4.82
CA SER A 65 -4.29 -6.52 5.22
C SER A 65 -3.21 -5.68 5.92
N ILE A 66 -2.79 -4.57 5.32
CA ILE A 66 -1.77 -3.68 5.90
C ILE A 66 -2.15 -3.16 7.28
N LEU A 67 -3.40 -2.70 7.44
CA LEU A 67 -3.89 -2.20 8.74
C LEU A 67 -3.91 -3.29 9.82
N ARG A 68 -4.16 -4.55 9.44
CA ARG A 68 -4.10 -5.69 10.38
C ARG A 68 -2.66 -6.03 10.76
N SER A 69 -1.74 -5.92 9.82
CA SER A 69 -0.33 -6.25 9.98
C SER A 69 0.48 -5.18 10.72
N GLU A 70 -0.03 -3.95 10.87
CA GLU A 70 0.68 -2.80 11.45
C GLU A 70 1.39 -3.12 12.77
N LYS A 71 0.69 -3.77 13.70
CA LYS A 71 1.27 -4.08 15.03
C LYS A 71 2.40 -5.10 14.96
N GLU A 72 2.34 -6.02 14.01
CA GLU A 72 3.34 -7.09 13.84
C GLU A 72 4.55 -6.63 13.05
N ILE A 73 4.37 -5.71 12.09
CA ILE A 73 5.45 -5.15 11.29
C ILE A 73 6.14 -3.96 11.99
N SER A 74 5.44 -3.22 12.85
CA SER A 74 5.99 -2.05 13.57
C SER A 74 7.32 -2.31 14.28
N PRO A 75 7.55 -3.44 14.98
CA PRO A 75 8.86 -3.76 15.58
C PRO A 75 10.04 -3.82 14.59
N TYR A 76 9.77 -4.06 13.30
CA TYR A 76 10.79 -4.09 12.25
C TYR A 76 11.10 -2.70 11.69
N MET A 77 10.36 -1.66 12.08
CA MET A 77 10.66 -0.28 11.69
C MET A 77 11.96 0.20 12.34
N ARG A 78 12.70 1.03 11.61
CA ARG A 78 13.95 1.63 12.05
C ARG A 78 13.81 2.46 13.34
N ALA A 79 12.67 3.13 13.50
CA ALA A 79 12.33 3.84 14.73
C ALA A 79 12.34 2.93 15.97
N ASN A 80 12.13 1.63 15.77
CA ASN A 80 12.12 0.58 16.79
C ASN A 80 13.38 -0.30 16.75
N GLY A 81 14.41 0.10 15.98
CA GLY A 81 15.68 -0.62 15.85
C GLY A 81 15.70 -1.72 14.78
N GLY A 82 14.65 -1.86 13.97
CA GLY A 82 14.60 -2.82 12.87
C GLY A 82 15.13 -2.27 11.52
N PRO A 83 15.08 -3.07 10.44
CA PRO A 83 15.67 -2.72 9.15
C PRO A 83 14.76 -1.91 8.22
N LEU A 84 13.48 -1.74 8.53
CA LEU A 84 12.50 -1.13 7.64
C LEU A 84 12.41 0.39 7.77
N ILE A 85 12.26 1.09 6.65
CA ILE A 85 11.97 2.53 6.62
C ILE A 85 10.52 2.83 6.26
N GLY A 86 9.81 1.87 5.66
CA GLY A 86 8.41 2.02 5.27
C GLY A 86 7.73 0.69 4.98
N PHE A 87 6.39 0.70 5.02
CA PHE A 87 5.54 -0.34 4.46
C PHE A 87 4.18 0.26 4.13
N GLY A 88 3.47 -0.35 3.19
CA GLY A 88 2.16 0.13 2.76
C GLY A 88 1.66 -0.63 1.56
N TYR A 89 0.77 0.01 0.80
CA TYR A 89 0.29 -0.53 -0.46
C TYR A 89 0.46 0.49 -1.59
N SER A 90 0.69 -0.05 -2.78
CA SER A 90 0.70 0.70 -4.03
C SER A 90 -0.68 0.69 -4.65
N VAL A 91 -1.07 1.80 -5.28
CA VAL A 91 -2.27 1.87 -6.12
C VAL A 91 -2.19 0.93 -7.33
N ASN A 92 -1.00 0.38 -7.63
CA ASN A 92 -0.76 -0.68 -8.62
C ASN A 92 -1.10 -2.08 -8.09
N GLY A 93 -1.84 -2.21 -6.98
CA GLY A 93 -2.42 -3.48 -6.55
C GLY A 93 -1.49 -4.41 -5.78
N TYR A 94 -0.49 -3.91 -5.07
CA TYR A 94 0.42 -4.73 -4.26
C TYR A 94 0.83 -4.07 -2.94
N ILE A 95 1.27 -4.90 -1.98
CA ILE A 95 1.90 -4.47 -0.73
C ILE A 95 3.38 -4.26 -0.98
N PHE A 96 3.94 -3.16 -0.47
CA PHE A 96 5.39 -2.95 -0.43
C PHE A 96 5.90 -2.92 1.01
N VAL A 97 7.12 -3.41 1.17
CA VAL A 97 7.90 -3.32 2.40
C VAL A 97 9.27 -2.78 2.01
N GLU A 98 9.67 -1.67 2.61
CA GLU A 98 10.84 -0.91 2.20
C GLU A 98 11.93 -1.00 3.27
N PHE A 99 13.08 -1.53 2.87
CA PHE A 99 14.25 -1.64 3.73
C PHE A 99 15.13 -0.40 3.61
N ASP A 100 15.91 -0.12 4.66
CA ASP A 100 16.99 0.87 4.58
C ASP A 100 18.04 0.48 3.54
N GLU A 101 18.24 1.36 2.55
CA GLU A 101 19.39 1.46 1.62
C GLU A 101 20.65 0.76 2.16
N LYS A 102 21.08 1.27 3.32
CA LYS A 102 22.36 0.94 3.95
C LYS A 102 22.45 -0.47 4.51
N LEU A 103 21.31 -1.15 4.65
CA LEU A 103 21.20 -2.50 5.17
C LEU A 103 20.96 -3.54 4.08
N ARG A 104 20.86 -3.13 2.81
CA ARG A 104 20.52 -4.00 1.67
C ARG A 104 21.29 -5.33 1.65
N ASP A 105 22.61 -5.28 1.78
CA ASP A 105 23.48 -6.46 1.72
C ASP A 105 23.43 -7.34 3.00
N SER A 106 22.77 -6.85 4.05
CA SER A 106 22.64 -7.54 5.34
C SER A 106 21.26 -8.16 5.56
N ILE A 107 20.31 -7.95 4.64
CA ILE A 107 18.97 -8.53 4.74
C ILE A 107 19.05 -10.01 4.41
N ASP A 108 18.64 -10.84 5.38
CA ASP A 108 18.55 -12.27 5.17
C ASP A 108 17.17 -12.68 4.61
N ILE A 109 17.16 -13.80 3.88
CA ILE A 109 15.94 -14.37 3.31
C ILE A 109 14.91 -14.67 4.42
N SER A 110 15.35 -15.05 5.62
CA SER A 110 14.45 -15.33 6.74
C SER A 110 13.67 -14.11 7.22
N THR A 111 14.25 -12.92 7.13
CA THR A 111 13.59 -11.65 7.45
C THR A 111 12.52 -11.37 6.41
N ILE A 112 12.83 -11.58 5.13
CA ILE A 112 11.86 -11.45 4.04
C ILE A 112 10.71 -12.47 4.20
N ASP A 113 11.02 -13.74 4.52
CA ASP A 113 10.03 -14.79 4.80
C ASP A 113 9.08 -14.40 5.93
N LYS A 114 9.65 -13.83 7.00
CA LYS A 114 8.90 -13.42 8.18
C LYS A 114 7.97 -12.25 7.88
N LEU A 115 8.47 -11.25 7.16
CA LEU A 115 7.69 -10.07 6.75
C LEU A 115 6.57 -10.46 5.79
N TYR A 116 6.86 -11.30 4.80
CA TYR A 116 5.84 -11.85 3.90
C TYR A 116 4.74 -12.58 4.66
N SER A 117 5.09 -13.36 5.69
CA SER A 117 4.11 -14.07 6.52
C SER A 117 3.22 -13.13 7.35
N ILE A 118 3.70 -11.92 7.68
CA ILE A 118 2.95 -10.91 8.41
C ILE A 118 1.98 -10.17 7.48
N THR A 119 2.38 -9.90 6.23
CA THR A 119 1.64 -9.07 5.27
C THR A 119 0.82 -9.88 4.27
N GLN A 120 0.42 -11.11 4.61
CA GLN A 120 -0.35 -11.95 3.68
C GLN A 120 -1.76 -11.39 3.45
N ILE A 121 -2.26 -11.61 2.24
CA ILE A 121 -3.60 -11.25 1.78
C ILE A 121 -4.44 -12.52 1.71
#